data_AF-A0A429M6B4-F1
#
_entry.id   AF-A0A429M6B4-F1
#
_cell.length_a   1.000
_cell.length_b   1.000
_cell.length_c   1.000
_cell.angle_alpha   90.00
_cell.angle_beta   90.00
_cell.angle_gamma   90.00
#
_symmetry.space_group_name_H-M   'P 1'
#
loop_
_entity.id
_entity.type
_entity.pdbx_description
1 polymer ?
#
loop_
_entity_poly.entity_id
_entity_poly.type
_entity_poly.pdbx_seq_one_letter_code
_entity_poly.pdbx_strand_id
1 'polypeptide(L)'
;WESLIRAIDSMSVSQKQEDRWQYWLARATEQRGDSNSKNTAQRIYKKLAETGDDYHNLLAKDRLGVRYNHQPYNDEPTASDLRRLDQNIHFNRAFTLRRINANPTYTNREWNWAVRQAYLQHDDGLLLAAAKRAHDMGWYDRAIYAADRT
;
A
#
# COMPACT_ATOMS: atom_id res chain seq x y z
N TRP A 1 24.56 -12.57 13.86
CA TRP A 1 23.26 -11.94 14.15
C TRP A 1 23.35 -10.74 15.08
N GLU A 2 24.10 -10.82 16.20
CA GLU A 2 24.28 -9.66 17.11
C GLU A 2 24.78 -8.37 16.45
N SER A 3 25.72 -8.47 15.49
CA SER A 3 26.19 -7.27 14.77
C SER A 3 25.10 -6.61 13.93
N LEU A 4 24.12 -7.38 13.41
CA LEU A 4 22.98 -6.84 12.67
C LEU A 4 22.01 -6.11 13.62
N ILE A 5 21.77 -6.67 14.81
CA ILE A 5 20.94 -6.01 15.84
C ILE A 5 21.55 -4.66 16.22
N ARG A 6 22.86 -4.63 16.52
CA ARG A 6 23.58 -3.39 16.84
C ARG A 6 23.55 -2.38 15.70
N ALA A 7 23.70 -2.83 14.45
CA ALA A 7 23.61 -1.95 13.29
C ALA A 7 22.21 -1.32 13.15
N ILE A 8 21.15 -2.12 13.30
CA ILE A 8 19.76 -1.64 13.25
C ILE A 8 19.46 -0.70 14.42
N ASP A 9 19.99 -0.98 15.62
CA ASP A 9 19.82 -0.13 16.79
C ASP A 9 20.52 1.23 16.66
N SER A 10 21.53 1.32 15.79
CA SER A 10 22.23 2.59 15.49
C SER A 10 21.54 3.44 14.42
N MET A 11 20.49 2.91 13.77
CA MET A 11 19.73 3.66 12.76
C MET A 11 18.89 4.77 13.40
N SER A 12 18.54 5.77 12.59
CA SER A 12 17.51 6.73 12.98
C SER A 12 16.18 6.02 13.26
N VAL A 13 15.31 6.64 14.06
CA VAL A 13 14.00 6.08 14.43
C VAL A 13 13.18 5.74 13.19
N SER A 14 13.16 6.64 12.19
CA SER A 14 12.41 6.43 10.95
C SER A 14 12.92 5.23 10.15
N GLN A 15 14.24 5.13 9.97
CA GLN A 15 14.84 4.00 9.29
C GLN A 15 14.58 2.70 10.03
N LYS A 16 14.82 2.66 11.34
CA LYS A 16 14.61 1.45 12.14
C LYS A 16 13.18 0.93 12.05
N GLN A 17 12.19 1.83 11.89
CA GLN A 17 10.77 1.46 11.78
C GLN A 17 10.36 0.92 10.42
N GLU A 18 11.19 1.03 9.37
CA GLU A 18 10.86 0.46 8.06
C GLU A 18 10.73 -1.06 8.12
N ASP A 19 9.73 -1.61 7.43
CA ASP A 19 9.37 -3.04 7.46
C ASP A 19 10.55 -3.97 7.18
N ARG A 20 11.43 -3.58 6.25
CA ARG A 20 12.64 -4.35 5.92
C ARG A 20 13.54 -4.55 7.15
N TRP A 21 13.74 -3.50 7.94
CA TRP A 21 14.63 -3.55 9.09
C TRP A 21 13.97 -4.22 10.29
N GLN A 22 12.65 -4.04 10.44
CA GLN A 22 11.88 -4.80 11.43
C GLN A 22 11.94 -6.31 11.14
N TYR A 23 11.81 -6.74 9.88
CA TYR A 23 11.91 -8.16 9.52
C TYR A 23 13.30 -8.73 9.85
N TRP A 24 14.37 -8.02 9.46
CA TRP A 24 15.73 -8.45 9.74
C TRP A 24 16.08 -8.41 11.23
N LEU A 25 15.52 -7.47 11.99
CA LEU A 25 15.63 -7.43 13.44
C LEU A 25 14.96 -8.65 14.08
N ALA A 26 13.76 -9.01 13.64
CA ALA A 26 13.06 -10.22 14.09
C ALA A 26 13.89 -11.47 13.80
N ARG A 27 14.40 -11.61 12.58
CA ARG A 27 15.28 -12.72 12.18
C ARG A 27 16.54 -12.80 13.03
N ALA A 28 17.21 -11.68 13.27
CA ALA A 28 18.42 -11.66 14.09
C ALA A 28 18.12 -11.99 15.56
N THR A 29 17.02 -11.45 16.09
CA THR A 29 16.59 -11.69 17.48
C THR A 29 16.23 -13.16 17.70
N GLU A 30 15.50 -13.77 16.77
CA GLU A 30 15.12 -15.19 16.82
C GLU A 30 16.34 -16.12 16.97
N GLN A 31 17.49 -15.74 16.39
CA GLN A 31 18.72 -16.54 16.38
C GLN A 31 19.44 -16.57 17.72
N ARG A 32 19.05 -15.74 18.70
CA ARG A 32 19.53 -15.84 20.09
C ARG A 32 19.05 -17.12 20.79
N GLY A 33 17.98 -17.74 20.29
CA GLY A 33 17.53 -19.08 20.69
C GLY A 33 16.81 -19.17 22.04
N ASP A 34 16.94 -18.16 22.91
CA ASP A 34 16.23 -18.08 24.19
C ASP A 34 14.75 -17.72 24.02
N SER A 35 13.94 -18.06 25.03
CA SER A 35 12.49 -17.90 24.99
C SER A 35 12.05 -16.44 24.86
N ASN A 36 12.76 -15.50 25.48
CA ASN A 36 12.40 -14.07 25.44
C ASN A 36 12.67 -13.49 24.05
N SER A 37 13.78 -13.85 23.44
CA SER A 37 14.12 -13.44 22.08
C SER A 37 13.17 -14.05 21.05
N LYS A 38 12.80 -15.32 21.19
CA LYS A 38 11.77 -15.95 20.33
C LYS A 38 10.42 -15.23 20.43
N ASN A 39 9.95 -14.94 21.64
CA ASN A 39 8.71 -14.19 21.86
C ASN A 39 8.78 -12.77 21.27
N THR A 40 9.94 -12.13 21.35
CA THR A 40 10.15 -10.80 20.76
C THR A 40 10.12 -10.84 19.24
N ALA A 41 10.83 -11.78 18.61
CA ALA A 41 10.80 -11.98 17.17
C ALA A 41 9.37 -12.28 16.68
N GLN A 42 8.63 -13.14 17.38
CA GLN A 42 7.25 -13.51 17.03
C GLN A 42 6.31 -12.30 17.06
N ARG A 43 6.45 -11.39 18.03
CA ARG A 43 5.68 -10.14 18.06
C ARG A 43 5.98 -9.24 16.87
N ILE A 44 7.25 -9.13 16.48
CA ILE A 44 7.63 -8.31 15.31
C ILE A 44 7.07 -8.92 14.02
N TYR A 45 7.21 -10.25 13.82
CA TYR A 45 6.62 -10.92 12.66
C TYR A 45 5.10 -10.73 12.60
N LYS A 46 4.41 -10.85 13.74
CA LYS A 46 2.95 -10.69 13.79
C LYS A 46 2.55 -9.28 13.35
N LYS A 47 3.23 -8.26 13.87
CA LYS A 47 2.98 -6.88 13.47
C LYS A 47 3.18 -6.69 11.96
N LEU A 48 4.29 -7.17 11.40
CA LEU A 48 4.55 -7.07 9.95
C LEU A 48 3.50 -7.81 9.12
N ALA A 49 3.11 -9.01 9.54
CA ALA A 49 2.08 -9.80 8.87
C ALA A 49 0.71 -9.10 8.84
N GLU A 50 0.42 -8.23 9.81
CA GLU A 50 -0.81 -7.44 9.89
C GLU A 50 -0.72 -6.09 9.16
N THR A 51 0.48 -5.63 8.80
CA THR A 51 0.70 -4.26 8.27
C THR A 51 0.45 -4.15 6.77
N GLY A 52 0.58 -5.23 5.99
CA GLY A 52 0.27 -5.20 4.56
C GLY A 52 0.72 -6.43 3.78
N ASP A 53 0.87 -6.25 2.46
CA ASP A 53 1.24 -7.28 1.49
C ASP A 53 2.55 -7.00 0.75
N ASP A 54 3.34 -6.04 1.23
CA ASP A 54 4.72 -5.82 0.77
C ASP A 54 5.63 -7.02 1.07
N TYR A 55 6.74 -7.11 0.34
CA TYR A 55 7.66 -8.26 0.37
C TYR A 55 8.03 -8.74 1.79
N HIS A 56 8.40 -7.83 2.70
CA HIS A 56 8.80 -8.21 4.07
C HIS A 56 7.62 -8.60 4.96
N ASN A 57 6.42 -8.10 4.65
CA ASN A 57 5.18 -8.48 5.34
C ASN A 57 4.77 -9.90 4.91
N LEU A 58 4.93 -10.24 3.62
CA LEU A 58 4.74 -11.60 3.12
C LEU A 58 5.76 -12.58 3.70
N LEU A 59 7.04 -12.20 3.80
CA LEU A 59 8.05 -13.03 4.46
C LEU A 59 7.74 -13.26 5.96
N ALA A 60 7.14 -12.27 6.63
CA ALA A 60 6.69 -12.43 8.01
C ALA A 60 5.49 -13.38 8.12
N LYS A 61 4.51 -13.30 7.21
CA LYS A 61 3.39 -14.25 7.10
C LYS A 61 3.89 -15.68 6.90
N ASP A 62 4.80 -15.88 5.94
CA ASP A 62 5.45 -17.17 5.69
C ASP A 62 6.16 -17.69 6.95
N ARG A 63 6.91 -16.82 7.65
CA ARG A 63 7.62 -17.20 8.88
C ARG A 63 6.69 -17.64 10.00
N LEU A 64 5.48 -17.07 10.07
CA LEU A 64 4.44 -17.45 11.02
C LEU A 64 3.62 -18.68 10.58
N GLY A 65 3.86 -19.21 9.38
CA GLY A 65 3.04 -20.28 8.79
C GLY A 65 1.63 -19.81 8.44
N VAL A 66 1.40 -18.50 8.34
CA VAL A 66 0.13 -17.93 7.90
C VAL A 66 0.06 -18.10 6.39
N ARG A 67 -0.90 -18.90 5.92
CA ARG A 67 -1.15 -19.01 4.48
C ARG A 67 -1.53 -17.64 3.94
N TYR A 68 -0.87 -17.24 2.86
CA TYR A 68 -1.30 -16.09 2.09
C TYR A 68 -2.71 -16.34 1.57
N ASN A 69 -3.67 -15.59 2.08
CA ASN A 69 -5.06 -15.65 1.66
C ASN A 69 -5.41 -14.27 1.08
N HIS A 70 -5.18 -14.10 -0.22
CA HIS A 70 -5.69 -12.93 -0.93
C HIS A 70 -7.20 -13.11 -1.08
N GLN A 71 -7.97 -12.65 -0.10
CA GLN A 71 -9.37 -12.37 -0.34
C GLN A 71 -9.40 -11.15 -1.27
N PRO A 72 -9.86 -11.28 -2.52
CA PRO A 72 -10.07 -10.10 -3.34
C PRO A 72 -10.96 -9.16 -2.56
N TYR A 73 -10.49 -7.94 -2.34
CA TYR A 73 -11.29 -6.88 -1.78
C TYR A 73 -12.41 -6.65 -2.80
N ASN A 74 -13.59 -7.20 -2.52
CA ASN A 74 -14.72 -7.21 -3.44
C ASN A 74 -15.53 -5.93 -3.30
N ASP A 75 -14.87 -4.86 -2.85
CA ASP A 75 -15.49 -3.58 -2.63
C ASP A 75 -15.61 -2.93 -4.00
N GLU A 76 -16.84 -2.82 -4.45
CA GLU A 76 -17.22 -2.02 -5.60
C GLU A 76 -17.56 -0.61 -5.11
N PRO A 77 -17.21 0.45 -5.87
CA PRO A 77 -17.60 1.80 -5.50
C PRO A 77 -19.12 1.92 -5.43
N THR A 78 -19.63 2.62 -4.43
CA THR A 78 -21.08 2.83 -4.33
C THR A 78 -21.57 3.76 -5.43
N ALA A 79 -22.88 3.75 -5.70
CA ALA A 79 -23.48 4.74 -6.60
C ALA A 79 -23.24 6.19 -6.14
N SER A 80 -23.06 6.42 -4.83
CA SER A 80 -22.72 7.74 -4.31
C SER A 80 -21.28 8.14 -4.70
N ASP A 81 -20.34 7.22 -4.57
CA ASP A 81 -18.93 7.46 -4.93
C ASP A 81 -18.76 7.75 -6.41
N LEU A 82 -19.47 7.00 -7.26
CA LEU A 82 -19.51 7.25 -8.70
C LEU A 82 -20.07 8.63 -9.05
N ARG A 83 -21.13 9.09 -8.36
CA ARG A 83 -21.65 10.45 -8.54
C ARG A 83 -20.66 11.51 -8.11
N ARG A 84 -19.95 11.32 -6.99
CA ARG A 84 -18.92 12.24 -6.51
C ARG A 84 -17.74 12.29 -7.48
N LEU A 85 -17.36 11.15 -8.04
CA LEU A 85 -16.35 11.07 -9.10
C LEU A 85 -16.76 11.89 -10.33
N ASP A 86 -17.99 11.70 -10.81
CA ASP A 86 -18.53 12.41 -11.98
C ASP A 86 -18.66 13.93 -11.73
N GLN A 87 -18.75 14.37 -10.46
CA GLN A 87 -18.77 15.79 -10.07
C GLN A 87 -17.38 16.39 -9.84
N ASN A 88 -16.34 15.57 -9.69
CA ASN A 88 -14.99 16.04 -9.38
C ASN A 88 -14.30 16.60 -10.63
N ILE A 89 -14.02 17.90 -10.61
CA ILE A 89 -13.43 18.61 -11.77
C ILE A 89 -12.05 18.06 -12.18
N HIS A 90 -11.23 17.63 -11.22
CA HIS A 90 -9.88 17.14 -11.52
C HIS A 90 -9.89 15.76 -12.15
N PHE A 91 -10.73 14.85 -11.65
CA PHE A 91 -10.94 13.54 -12.28
C PHE A 91 -11.54 13.69 -13.68
N ASN A 92 -12.57 14.54 -13.84
CA ASN A 92 -13.16 14.81 -15.16
C ASN A 92 -12.16 15.35 -16.17
N ARG A 93 -11.25 16.24 -15.75
CA ARG A 93 -10.15 16.74 -16.60
C ARG A 93 -9.22 15.61 -16.99
N ALA A 94 -8.76 14.80 -16.02
CA ALA A 94 -7.86 13.67 -16.29
C ALA A 94 -8.49 12.67 -17.28
N PHE A 95 -9.74 12.28 -17.08
CA PHE A 95 -10.47 11.37 -17.97
C PHE A 95 -10.70 11.96 -19.36
N THR A 96 -10.97 13.26 -19.45
CA THR A 96 -11.16 13.94 -20.73
C THR A 96 -9.85 13.99 -21.52
N LEU A 97 -8.75 14.38 -20.86
CA LEU A 97 -7.41 14.36 -21.45
C LEU A 97 -7.01 12.95 -21.92
N ARG A 98 -7.34 11.92 -21.14
CA ARG A 98 -7.12 10.51 -21.53
C ARG A 98 -7.92 10.13 -22.78
N ARG A 99 -9.22 10.46 -22.83
CA ARG A 99 -10.10 10.14 -23.97
C ARG A 99 -9.63 10.76 -25.29
N ILE A 100 -9.11 11.97 -25.25
CA ILE A 100 -8.62 12.67 -26.44
C ILE A 100 -7.16 12.34 -26.78
N ASN A 101 -6.53 11.38 -26.09
CA ASN A 101 -5.12 11.03 -26.22
C ASN A 101 -4.18 12.25 -26.09
N ALA A 102 -4.48 13.16 -25.17
CA ALA A 102 -3.61 14.29 -24.86
C ALA A 102 -2.24 13.82 -24.32
N ASN A 103 -1.25 14.70 -24.34
CA ASN A 103 0.10 14.39 -23.88
C ASN A 103 0.07 13.76 -22.46
N PRO A 104 0.66 12.56 -22.28
CA PRO A 104 0.61 11.84 -21.01
C PRO A 104 1.12 12.64 -19.80
N THR A 105 2.02 13.59 -20.01
CA THR A 105 2.55 14.44 -18.93
C THR A 105 1.45 15.26 -18.26
N TYR A 106 0.54 15.86 -19.03
CA TYR A 106 -0.56 16.66 -18.50
C TYR A 106 -1.67 15.77 -17.96
N THR A 107 -2.00 14.71 -18.70
CA THR A 107 -3.01 13.71 -18.32
C THR A 107 -2.69 13.06 -16.97
N ASN A 108 -1.45 12.59 -16.79
CA ASN A 108 -1.00 11.97 -15.54
C ASN A 108 -0.90 12.98 -14.40
N ARG A 109 -0.60 14.25 -14.68
CA ARG A 109 -0.52 15.30 -13.66
C ARG A 109 -1.90 15.60 -13.06
N GLU A 110 -2.93 15.76 -13.89
CA GLU A 110 -4.31 15.96 -13.42
C GLU A 110 -4.79 14.75 -12.62
N TRP A 111 -4.51 13.53 -13.10
CA TRP A 111 -4.82 12.30 -12.39
C TRP A 111 -4.16 12.23 -11.01
N ASN A 112 -2.83 12.40 -10.96
CA ASN A 112 -2.07 12.30 -9.71
C ASN A 112 -2.51 13.37 -8.71
N TRP A 113 -2.88 14.56 -9.18
CA TRP A 113 -3.44 15.61 -8.33
C TRP A 113 -4.79 15.20 -7.75
N ALA A 114 -5.73 14.73 -8.58
CA ALA A 114 -7.05 14.29 -8.15
C ALA A 114 -6.97 13.16 -7.10
N VAL A 115 -6.17 12.13 -7.38
CA VAL A 115 -5.94 11.01 -6.45
C VAL A 115 -5.30 11.48 -5.15
N ARG A 116 -4.30 12.38 -5.21
CA ARG A 116 -3.68 12.93 -4.00
C ARG A 116 -4.69 13.68 -3.13
N GLN A 117 -5.60 14.46 -3.72
CA GLN A 117 -6.62 15.18 -2.97
C GLN A 117 -7.59 14.22 -2.28
N ALA A 118 -8.08 13.19 -2.98
CA ALA A 118 -8.95 12.17 -2.40
C ALA A 118 -8.26 11.40 -1.26
N TYR A 119 -6.99 11.01 -1.45
CA TYR A 119 -6.19 10.34 -0.43
C TYR A 119 -5.99 11.20 0.83
N LEU A 120 -5.65 12.49 0.67
CA LEU A 120 -5.50 13.41 1.81
C LEU A 120 -6.82 13.67 2.56
N GLN A 121 -7.95 13.40 1.93
CA GLN A 121 -9.28 13.50 2.53
C GLN A 121 -9.78 12.17 3.12
N HIS A 122 -8.97 11.10 3.05
CA HIS A 122 -9.36 9.75 3.47
C HIS A 122 -10.66 9.27 2.80
N ASP A 123 -10.76 9.51 1.48
CA ASP A 123 -11.94 9.23 0.69
C ASP A 123 -11.76 7.98 -0.18
N ASP A 124 -11.70 6.83 0.48
CA ASP A 124 -11.40 5.55 -0.16
C ASP A 124 -12.46 5.17 -1.20
N GLY A 125 -13.73 5.51 -0.95
CA GLY A 125 -14.81 5.31 -1.91
C GLY A 125 -14.58 6.07 -3.23
N LEU A 126 -14.09 7.31 -3.16
CA LEU A 126 -13.77 8.10 -4.36
C LEU A 126 -12.53 7.55 -5.10
N LEU A 127 -11.52 7.10 -4.35
CA LEU A 127 -10.33 6.46 -4.91
C LEU A 127 -10.68 5.16 -5.64
N LEU A 128 -11.53 4.34 -5.03
CA LEU A 128 -12.05 3.09 -5.61
C LEU A 128 -12.90 3.36 -6.86
N ALA A 129 -13.77 4.37 -6.81
CA ALA A 129 -14.55 4.80 -7.98
C ALA A 129 -13.65 5.25 -9.13
N ALA A 130 -12.61 6.03 -8.83
CA ALA A 130 -11.62 6.46 -9.82
C ALA A 130 -10.86 5.26 -10.40
N ALA A 131 -10.40 4.33 -9.57
CA ALA A 131 -9.70 3.12 -9.99
C ALA A 131 -10.56 2.28 -10.94
N LYS A 132 -11.83 2.05 -10.59
CA LYS A 132 -12.80 1.35 -11.43
C LYS A 132 -13.01 2.05 -12.78
N ARG A 133 -13.22 3.37 -12.79
CA ARG A 133 -13.40 4.14 -14.03
C ARG A 133 -12.15 4.10 -14.92
N ALA A 134 -10.96 4.21 -14.34
CA ALA A 134 -9.70 4.08 -15.08
C ALA A 134 -9.53 2.67 -15.67
N HIS A 135 -9.88 1.62 -14.92
CA HIS A 135 -9.89 0.24 -15.40
C HIS A 135 -10.82 0.08 -16.60
N ASP A 136 -12.06 0.56 -16.50
CA ASP A 136 -13.07 0.47 -17.57
C ASP A 136 -12.65 1.23 -18.84
N MET A 137 -11.81 2.25 -18.70
CA MET A 137 -11.22 3.00 -19.81
C MET A 137 -9.93 2.37 -20.38
N GLY A 138 -9.49 1.21 -19.86
CA GLY A 138 -8.23 0.58 -20.25
C GLY A 138 -6.99 1.35 -19.79
N TRP A 139 -7.11 2.18 -18.74
CA TRP A 139 -6.01 2.97 -18.16
C TRP A 139 -5.44 2.28 -16.91
N TYR A 140 -4.90 1.08 -17.12
CA TYR A 140 -4.60 0.12 -16.05
C TYR A 140 -3.53 0.59 -15.05
N ASP A 141 -2.49 1.30 -15.49
CA ASP A 141 -1.44 1.82 -14.60
C ASP A 141 -2.01 2.82 -13.60
N ARG A 142 -3.01 3.60 -14.01
CA ARG A 142 -3.71 4.53 -13.12
C ARG A 142 -4.75 3.86 -12.25
N ALA A 143 -5.42 2.82 -12.75
CA ALA A 143 -6.32 2.02 -11.95
C ALA A 143 -5.60 1.42 -10.73
N ILE A 144 -4.46 0.76 -10.95
CA ILE A 144 -3.60 0.20 -9.89
C ILE A 144 -3.15 1.31 -8.94
N TYR A 145 -2.63 2.42 -9.47
CA TYR A 145 -2.16 3.54 -8.66
C TYR A 145 -3.21 4.10 -7.69
N ALA A 146 -4.48 4.17 -8.09
CA ALA A 146 -5.57 4.63 -7.21
C ALA A 146 -6.02 3.54 -6.23
N ALA A 147 -6.08 2.28 -6.66
CA ALA A 147 -6.43 1.15 -5.80
C ALA A 147 -5.39 0.91 -4.70
N ASP A 148 -4.09 1.09 -4.97
CA ASP A 148 -3.02 0.98 -3.96
C ASP A 148 -3.10 2.06 -2.86
N ARG A 149 -4.04 3.01 -2.97
CA ARG A 149 -4.23 4.13 -2.04
C ARG A 149 -5.56 4.10 -1.30
N THR A 150 -6.43 3.12 -1.58
CA THR A 150 -7.61 2.78 -0.77
C THR A 150 -7.16 1.91 0.39
#